data_AF-A0AAE8LYV1-F1
#
_entry.id   AF-A0AAE8LYV1-F1
#
_cell.length_a   1.000
_cell.length_b   1.000
_cell.length_c   1.000
_cell.angle_alpha   90.00
_cell.angle_beta   90.00
_cell.angle_gamma   90.00
#
_symmetry.space_group_name_H-M   'P 1'
#
loop_
_entity.id
_entity.type
_entity.pdbx_description
1 polymer ?
#
loop_
_entity_poly.entity_id
_entity_poly.type
_entity_poly.pdbx_seq_one_letter_code
_entity_poly.pdbx_strand_id
1 'polypeptide(L)'
;MSCPTNGDVLSIPVYSGESEQNALEIQWSQSFRTRAARYYLVKAQNQSKGGIDTLLYIQDRFYKDANSNEYIGRLPGARQEGNNWIVSISDRFQYGQKNKNGDGRWVCLHDKDNKPYQHRFMIVTIQGKLSDAAKNLAKSVGATEIADMVMKLGNSFTGDYLHTF
;
A
#
# COMPACT_ATOMS: atom_id res chain seq x y z
N MET A 1 20.30 0.55 0.57
CA MET A 1 19.01 1.21 0.33
C MET A 1 17.96 0.55 1.21
N SER A 2 17.22 1.33 1.99
CA SER A 2 16.20 0.87 2.94
C SER A 2 14.80 0.78 2.34
N CYS A 3 14.63 1.11 1.06
CA CYS A 3 13.35 1.00 0.38
C CYS A 3 13.04 -0.45 -0.03
N PRO A 4 11.76 -0.86 -0.08
CA PRO A 4 11.37 -2.17 -0.58
C PRO A 4 11.77 -2.35 -2.05
N THR A 5 12.23 -3.55 -2.38
CA THR A 5 12.68 -3.97 -3.71
C THR A 5 12.09 -5.31 -4.12
N ASN A 6 12.03 -5.58 -5.42
CA ASN A 6 11.59 -6.87 -5.94
C ASN A 6 12.45 -8.01 -5.34
N GLY A 7 11.80 -9.10 -4.93
CA GLY A 7 12.42 -10.23 -4.24
C GLY A 7 12.55 -10.09 -2.72
N ASP A 8 12.35 -8.90 -2.14
CA ASP A 8 12.33 -8.75 -0.68
C ASP A 8 11.19 -9.54 -0.04
N VAL A 9 11.42 -10.07 1.16
CA VAL A 9 10.43 -10.85 1.91
C VAL A 9 9.74 -9.95 2.92
N LEU A 10 8.42 -9.83 2.80
CA LEU A 10 7.56 -9.11 3.74
C LEU A 10 6.89 -10.08 4.71
N SER A 11 6.89 -9.69 5.98
CA SER A 11 6.00 -10.23 7.01
C SER A 11 4.82 -9.27 7.15
N ILE A 12 3.63 -9.74 6.78
CA ILE A 12 2.40 -8.97 6.67
C ILE A 12 1.43 -9.53 7.71
N PRO A 13 0.97 -8.74 8.71
CA PRO A 13 -0.04 -9.19 9.67
C PRO A 13 -1.25 -9.82 8.99
N VAL A 14 -1.78 -10.90 9.54
CA VAL A 14 -3.04 -11.50 9.08
C VAL A 14 -4.19 -10.54 9.38
N TYR A 15 -5.18 -10.48 8.49
CA TYR A 15 -6.38 -9.69 8.72
C TYR A 15 -7.04 -10.04 10.06
N SER A 16 -7.38 -9.01 10.82
CA SER A 16 -8.07 -9.09 12.11
C SER A 16 -9.15 -8.01 12.20
N GLY A 17 -10.02 -8.08 13.20
CA GLY A 17 -11.03 -7.04 13.43
C GLY A 17 -10.43 -5.64 13.64
N GLU A 18 -9.22 -5.55 14.19
CA GLU A 18 -8.49 -4.28 14.36
C GLU A 18 -8.05 -3.66 13.04
N SER A 19 -7.87 -4.47 11.99
CA SER A 19 -7.51 -3.98 10.65
C SER A 19 -8.57 -3.03 10.08
N GLU A 20 -9.83 -3.16 10.51
CA GLU A 20 -10.92 -2.27 10.10
C GLU A 20 -10.69 -0.80 10.52
N GLN A 21 -9.94 -0.56 11.59
CA GLN A 21 -9.56 0.80 12.02
C GLN A 21 -8.60 1.48 11.03
N ASN A 22 -7.93 0.68 10.19
CA ASN A 22 -6.99 1.15 9.18
C ASN A 22 -7.52 0.93 7.76
N ALA A 23 -8.83 0.76 7.60
CA ALA A 23 -9.47 0.68 6.31
C ALA A 23 -9.64 2.08 5.70
N LEU A 24 -9.46 2.18 4.39
CA LEU A 24 -9.66 3.39 3.61
C LEU A 24 -10.31 3.08 2.27
N GLU A 25 -11.11 4.02 1.77
CA GLU A 25 -11.65 3.95 0.42
C GLU A 25 -10.86 4.89 -0.49
N ILE A 26 -10.30 4.36 -1.56
CA ILE A 26 -9.58 5.13 -2.56
C ILE A 26 -10.48 5.27 -3.78
N GLN A 27 -10.73 6.52 -4.18
CA GLN A 27 -11.49 6.86 -5.37
C GLN A 27 -10.59 7.48 -6.44
N TRP A 28 -10.79 7.08 -7.70
CA TRP A 28 -10.06 7.60 -8.85
C TRP A 28 -10.94 7.66 -10.09
N SER A 29 -10.47 8.33 -11.15
CA SER A 29 -11.12 8.36 -12.45
C SER A 29 -10.33 7.49 -13.43
N GLN A 30 -11.03 6.62 -14.16
CA GLN A 30 -10.46 5.75 -15.18
C GLN A 30 -11.50 5.52 -16.29
N SER A 31 -11.11 5.75 -17.55
CA SER A 31 -12.01 5.62 -18.70
C SER A 31 -13.29 6.44 -18.56
N PHE A 32 -13.18 7.71 -18.11
CA PHE A 32 -14.28 8.64 -17.85
C PHE A 32 -15.29 8.18 -16.78
N ARG A 33 -14.95 7.16 -15.98
CA ARG A 33 -15.78 6.67 -14.88
C ARG A 33 -15.06 6.84 -13.55
N THR A 34 -15.82 7.23 -12.54
CA THR A 34 -15.36 7.16 -11.16
C THR A 34 -15.31 5.69 -10.73
N ARG A 35 -14.19 5.30 -10.16
CA ARG A 35 -13.95 3.99 -9.56
C ARG A 35 -13.61 4.19 -8.09
N ALA A 36 -13.96 3.21 -7.28
CA ALA A 36 -13.64 3.17 -5.86
C ALA A 36 -13.24 1.76 -5.48
N ALA A 37 -12.29 1.63 -4.56
CA ALA A 37 -11.97 0.36 -3.95
C ALA A 37 -11.53 0.56 -2.50
N ARG A 38 -11.85 -0.43 -1.67
CA ARG A 38 -11.46 -0.48 -0.27
C ARG A 38 -10.08 -1.11 -0.12
N TYR A 39 -9.23 -0.44 0.64
CA TYR A 39 -7.87 -0.85 0.98
C TYR A 39 -7.69 -0.85 2.49
N TYR A 40 -6.68 -1.58 2.93
CA TYR A 40 -6.22 -1.60 4.31
C TYR A 40 -4.79 -1.08 4.35
N LEU A 41 -4.52 -0.17 5.29
CA LEU A 41 -3.17 0.29 5.56
C LEU A 41 -2.53 -0.64 6.57
N VAL A 42 -1.50 -1.35 6.11
CA VAL A 42 -0.84 -2.40 6.87
C VAL A 42 0.61 -2.02 7.13
N LYS A 43 1.03 -2.22 8.37
CA LYS A 43 2.42 -2.14 8.79
C LYS A 43 3.06 -3.51 8.54
N ALA A 44 3.71 -3.66 7.39
CA ALA A 44 4.49 -4.85 7.07
C ALA A 44 5.93 -4.70 7.57
N GLN A 45 6.64 -5.81 7.77
CA GLN A 45 8.07 -5.80 8.09
C GLN A 45 8.86 -6.43 6.95
N ASN A 46 9.84 -5.71 6.41
CA ASN A 46 10.73 -6.23 5.38
C ASN A 46 11.86 -7.04 6.03
N GLN A 47 11.68 -8.35 6.10
CA GLN A 47 12.62 -9.29 6.72
C GLN A 47 13.98 -9.29 6.00
N SER A 48 13.98 -9.12 4.67
CA SER A 48 15.20 -9.04 3.85
C SER A 48 16.05 -7.79 4.12
N LYS A 49 15.47 -6.77 4.77
CA LYS A 49 16.16 -5.51 5.13
C LYS A 49 16.29 -5.33 6.63
N GLY A 50 16.32 -6.41 7.41
CA GLY A 50 16.49 -6.35 8.87
C GLY A 50 15.21 -6.03 9.64
N GLY A 51 14.04 -6.36 9.08
CA GLY A 51 12.75 -6.22 9.76
C GLY A 51 12.23 -4.77 9.81
N ILE A 52 12.69 -3.91 8.90
CA ILE A 52 12.24 -2.51 8.84
C ILE A 52 10.76 -2.42 8.49
N ASP A 53 10.08 -1.46 9.12
CA ASP A 53 8.68 -1.19 8.86
C ASP A 53 8.48 -0.66 7.43
N THR A 54 7.57 -1.29 6.71
CA THR A 54 7.20 -0.96 5.33
C THR A 54 5.70 -0.72 5.26
N LEU A 55 5.31 0.45 4.74
CA LEU A 55 3.92 0.76 4.50
C LEU A 55 3.41 -0.11 3.34
N LEU A 56 2.32 -0.85 3.58
CA LEU A 56 1.64 -1.67 2.59
C LEU A 56 0.18 -1.25 2.50
N TYR A 57 -0.29 -0.97 1.29
CA TYR A 57 -1.72 -0.94 0.99
C TYR A 57 -2.12 -2.28 0.41
N ILE A 58 -3.16 -2.89 0.95
CA ILE A 58 -3.69 -4.14 0.43
C ILE A 58 -5.19 -4.01 0.19
N GLN A 59 -5.64 -4.33 -1.02
CA GLN A 59 -7.06 -4.25 -1.37
C GLN A 59 -7.86 -5.36 -0.66
N ASP A 60 -9.13 -5.07 -0.33
CA ASP A 60 -10.00 -5.95 0.46
C ASP A 60 -9.99 -7.42 0.00
N ARG A 61 -10.18 -7.68 -1.30
CA ARG A 61 -10.17 -9.04 -1.88
C ARG A 61 -8.83 -9.80 -1.75
N PHE A 62 -7.73 -9.09 -1.51
CA PHE A 62 -6.40 -9.68 -1.32
C PHE A 62 -6.13 -9.93 0.16
N TYR A 63 -6.79 -9.21 1.07
CA TYR A 63 -6.45 -9.21 2.49
C TYR A 63 -7.46 -9.92 3.39
N LYS A 64 -8.75 -9.64 3.16
CA LYS A 64 -9.84 -10.04 4.03
C LYS A 64 -10.61 -11.23 3.47
N ASP A 65 -10.84 -11.26 2.17
CA ASP A 65 -11.60 -12.32 1.51
C ASP A 65 -10.74 -13.57 1.28
N ALA A 66 -10.75 -14.50 2.24
CA ALA A 66 -10.03 -15.77 2.13
C ALA A 66 -10.54 -16.70 1.00
N ASN A 67 -11.74 -16.45 0.47
CA ASN A 67 -12.31 -17.21 -0.65
C ASN A 67 -11.89 -16.65 -2.01
N SER A 68 -11.31 -15.45 -2.04
CA SER A 68 -10.76 -14.86 -3.26
C SER A 68 -9.60 -15.69 -3.79
N ASN A 69 -9.58 -15.93 -5.10
CA ASN A 69 -8.43 -16.52 -5.79
C ASN A 69 -7.18 -15.63 -5.74
N GLU A 70 -7.36 -14.36 -5.39
CA GLU A 70 -6.31 -13.35 -5.27
C GLU A 70 -5.89 -13.10 -3.81
N TYR A 71 -6.47 -13.84 -2.86
CA TYR A 71 -6.12 -13.75 -1.45
C TYR A 71 -4.61 -13.90 -1.24
N ILE A 72 -4.03 -13.14 -0.31
CA ILE A 72 -2.60 -13.09 -0.03
C ILE A 72 -1.99 -14.48 0.23
N GLY A 73 -2.74 -15.38 0.90
CA GLY A 73 -2.33 -16.76 1.15
C GLY A 73 -2.30 -17.65 -0.10
N ARG A 74 -2.80 -17.18 -1.25
CA ARG A 74 -2.75 -17.86 -2.55
C ARG A 74 -1.60 -17.37 -3.43
N LEU A 75 -0.86 -16.35 -3.01
CA LEU A 75 0.30 -15.88 -3.78
C LEU A 75 1.39 -16.97 -3.83
N PRO A 76 2.13 -17.07 -4.95
CA PRO A 76 3.21 -18.05 -5.07
C PRO A 76 4.25 -17.89 -3.94
N GLY A 77 4.51 -18.98 -3.21
CA GLY A 77 5.46 -18.98 -2.09
C GLY A 77 4.95 -18.32 -0.80
N ALA A 78 3.70 -17.84 -0.77
CA ALA A 78 3.10 -17.34 0.46
C ALA A 78 2.96 -18.46 1.49
N ARG A 79 3.33 -18.16 2.73
CA ARG A 79 3.20 -19.07 3.87
C ARG A 79 2.78 -18.30 5.10
N GLN A 80 2.03 -18.95 5.98
CA GLN A 80 1.62 -18.34 7.23
C GLN A 80 2.59 -18.74 8.35
N GLU A 81 3.09 -17.75 9.09
CA GLU A 81 3.87 -17.94 10.32
C GLU A 81 3.17 -17.22 11.47
N GLY A 82 2.47 -17.99 12.31
CA GLY A 82 1.64 -17.43 13.38
C GLY A 82 0.57 -16.47 12.83
N ASN A 83 0.61 -15.22 13.28
CA ASN A 83 -0.31 -14.16 12.86
C ASN A 83 0.22 -13.31 11.71
N ASN A 84 1.18 -13.80 10.93
CA ASN A 84 1.71 -13.11 9.75
C ASN A 84 1.70 -14.00 8.51
N TRP A 85 1.47 -13.39 7.36
CA TRP A 85 1.81 -13.91 6.05
C TRP A 85 3.25 -13.52 5.70
N ILE A 86 4.04 -14.50 5.29
CA ILE A 86 5.37 -14.30 4.76
C ILE A 86 5.29 -14.41 3.25
N VAL A 87 5.57 -13.31 2.55
CA VAL A 87 5.40 -13.20 1.10
C VAL A 87 6.58 -12.45 0.48
N SER A 88 7.09 -12.94 -0.64
CA SER A 88 8.08 -12.22 -1.44
C SER A 88 7.41 -11.16 -2.32
N ILE A 89 7.98 -9.95 -2.35
CA ILE A 89 7.62 -8.92 -3.33
C ILE A 89 7.94 -9.47 -4.71
N SER A 90 6.94 -9.44 -5.59
CA SER A 90 7.00 -9.91 -6.97
C SER A 90 6.29 -8.91 -7.88
N ASP A 91 6.15 -9.26 -9.17
CA ASP A 91 5.41 -8.49 -10.18
C ASP A 91 3.90 -8.36 -9.89
N ARG A 92 3.38 -9.09 -8.90
CA ARG A 92 2.01 -8.95 -8.36
C ARG A 92 1.84 -7.68 -7.53
N PHE A 93 2.94 -7.14 -7.01
CA PHE A 93 2.94 -5.93 -6.22
C PHE A 93 3.23 -4.72 -7.10
N GLN A 94 2.69 -3.58 -6.69
CA GLN A 94 3.06 -2.28 -7.20
C GLN A 94 3.59 -1.41 -6.07
N TYR A 95 4.14 -0.24 -6.39
CA TYR A 95 4.63 0.72 -5.42
C TYR A 95 4.35 2.15 -5.82
N GLY A 96 4.24 3.01 -4.81
CA GLY A 96 4.46 4.45 -4.94
C GLY A 96 5.79 4.85 -4.31
N GLN A 97 6.30 6.02 -4.66
CA GLN A 97 7.52 6.61 -4.15
C GLN A 97 7.49 8.14 -4.27
N LYS A 98 8.15 8.84 -3.35
CA LYS A 98 8.25 10.31 -3.35
C LYS A 98 9.01 10.84 -4.56
N ASN A 99 10.05 10.12 -5.00
CA ASN A 99 10.90 10.52 -6.11
C ASN A 99 11.54 9.32 -6.80
N LYS A 100 12.23 9.57 -7.92
CA LYS A 100 12.88 8.55 -8.75
C LYS A 100 13.97 7.74 -8.04
N ASN A 101 14.51 8.23 -6.93
CA ASN A 101 15.53 7.52 -6.14
C ASN A 101 14.91 6.43 -5.25
N GLY A 102 13.57 6.35 -5.16
CA GLY A 102 12.88 5.38 -4.32
C GLY A 102 12.69 5.84 -2.87
N ASP A 103 12.90 7.13 -2.59
CA ASP A 103 12.63 7.67 -1.26
C ASP A 103 11.15 7.55 -0.93
N GLY A 104 10.85 7.15 0.32
CA GLY A 104 9.47 6.97 0.77
C GLY A 104 8.70 5.89 0.00
N ARG A 105 9.40 4.92 -0.61
CA ARG A 105 8.73 3.87 -1.36
C ARG A 105 7.90 2.99 -0.43
N TRP A 106 6.65 2.76 -0.83
CA TRP A 106 5.67 1.93 -0.13
C TRP A 106 5.07 0.92 -1.10
N VAL A 107 4.48 -0.15 -0.57
CA VAL A 107 4.03 -1.30 -1.36
C VAL A 107 2.51 -1.28 -1.52
N CYS A 108 2.02 -1.77 -2.64
CA CYS A 108 0.60 -1.96 -2.93
C CYS A 108 0.36 -3.38 -3.45
N LEU A 109 -0.59 -4.09 -2.86
CA LEU A 109 -1.10 -5.35 -3.38
C LEU A 109 -2.58 -5.18 -3.70
N HIS A 110 -2.87 -5.13 -5.00
CA HIS A 110 -4.21 -4.87 -5.52
C HIS A 110 -4.35 -5.36 -6.96
N ASP A 111 -5.57 -5.29 -7.47
CA ASP A 111 -5.85 -5.55 -8.87
C ASP A 111 -5.25 -4.45 -9.76
N LYS A 112 -4.28 -4.86 -10.59
CA LYS A 112 -3.46 -4.00 -11.47
C LYS A 112 -4.24 -3.39 -12.64
N ASP A 113 -5.46 -3.84 -12.92
CA ASP A 113 -6.34 -3.18 -13.88
C ASP A 113 -6.87 -1.85 -13.32
N ASN A 114 -6.84 -1.68 -11.99
CA ASN A 114 -7.07 -0.39 -11.36
C ASN A 114 -5.84 0.48 -11.55
N LYS A 115 -6.05 1.69 -12.11
CA LYS A 115 -4.98 2.66 -12.33
C LYS A 115 -5.15 3.93 -11.48
N PRO A 116 -5.23 3.83 -10.14
CA PRO A 116 -5.19 5.01 -9.29
C PRO A 116 -3.79 5.64 -9.34
N TYR A 117 -3.73 6.96 -9.27
CA TYR A 117 -2.46 7.67 -9.08
C TYR A 117 -1.93 7.48 -7.66
N GLN A 118 -0.61 7.39 -7.51
CA GLN A 118 0.03 7.12 -6.22
C GLN A 118 -0.31 8.15 -5.12
N HIS A 119 -0.48 9.43 -5.49
CA HIS A 119 -0.82 10.50 -4.55
C HIS A 119 -2.16 10.28 -3.84
N ARG A 120 -3.11 9.57 -4.49
CA ARG A 120 -4.45 9.31 -3.92
C ARG A 120 -4.35 8.53 -2.61
N PHE A 121 -3.43 7.57 -2.54
CA PHE A 121 -3.20 6.75 -1.36
C PHE A 121 -2.75 7.61 -0.18
N MET A 122 -1.76 8.48 -0.41
CA MET A 122 -1.20 9.35 0.64
C MET A 122 -2.20 10.39 1.14
N ILE A 123 -2.95 11.03 0.23
CA ILE A 123 -3.98 12.01 0.59
C ILE A 123 -5.05 11.37 1.46
N VAL A 124 -5.60 10.22 1.03
CA VAL A 124 -6.66 9.53 1.77
C VAL A 124 -6.14 9.06 3.13
N THR A 125 -4.88 8.63 3.21
CA THR A 125 -4.27 8.26 4.49
C THR A 125 -4.12 9.43 5.45
N ILE A 126 -3.80 10.64 4.96
CA ILE A 126 -3.68 11.82 5.80
C ILE A 126 -5.05 12.35 6.25
N GLN A 127 -6.03 12.32 5.36
CA GLN A 127 -7.39 12.81 5.62
C GLN A 127 -8.25 11.77 6.36
N GLY A 128 -7.86 10.50 6.32
CA GLY A 128 -8.63 9.38 6.85
C GLY A 128 -8.67 9.31 8.37
N LYS A 129 -9.72 8.68 8.88
CA LYS A 129 -9.86 8.32 10.30
C LYS A 129 -9.10 7.02 10.60
N LEU A 130 -7.78 7.07 10.45
CA LEU A 130 -6.88 5.95 10.76
C LEU A 130 -6.35 6.03 12.18
N SER A 131 -5.89 4.90 12.71
CA SER A 131 -5.13 4.86 13.97
C SER A 131 -3.87 5.74 13.93
N ASP A 132 -3.43 6.24 15.09
CA ASP A 132 -2.23 7.09 15.16
C ASP A 132 -0.96 6.36 14.72
N ALA A 133 -0.85 5.06 15.01
CA ALA A 133 0.24 4.22 14.53
C ALA A 133 0.31 4.18 13.00
N ALA A 134 -0.85 4.01 12.33
CA ALA A 134 -0.94 4.00 10.88
C ALA A 134 -0.61 5.37 10.27
N LYS A 135 -1.07 6.47 10.87
CA LYS A 135 -0.70 7.83 10.46
C LYS A 135 0.80 8.09 10.62
N ASN A 136 1.39 7.66 11.72
CA ASN A 136 2.83 7.86 11.97
C ASN A 136 3.69 7.04 10.99
N LEU A 137 3.28 5.82 10.64
CA LEU A 137 3.94 5.03 9.61
C LEU A 137 3.84 5.69 8.23
N ALA A 138 2.67 6.23 7.87
CA ALA A 138 2.51 6.95 6.62
C ALA A 138 3.41 8.19 6.55
N LYS A 139 3.51 8.94 7.66
CA LYS A 139 4.41 10.09 7.77
C LYS A 139 5.87 9.68 7.60
N SER A 140 6.31 8.54 8.16
CA SER A 140 7.71 8.10 8.04
C SER A 140 8.12 7.73 6.62
N VAL A 141 7.16 7.36 5.76
CA VAL A 141 7.40 7.11 4.32
C VAL A 141 7.08 8.31 3.44
N GLY A 142 6.93 9.51 4.01
CA GLY A 142 6.84 10.77 3.25
C GLY A 142 5.43 11.21 2.87
N ALA A 143 4.39 10.70 3.52
CA ALA A 143 3.01 11.11 3.22
C ALA A 143 2.80 12.61 3.41
N THR A 144 3.40 13.22 4.44
CA THR A 144 3.24 14.66 4.75
C THR A 144 3.72 15.53 3.58
N GLU A 145 4.90 15.22 3.04
CA GLU A 145 5.47 15.99 1.93
C GLU A 145 4.69 15.80 0.64
N ILE A 146 4.08 14.62 0.44
CA ILE A 146 3.18 14.38 -0.68
C ILE A 146 1.89 15.19 -0.52
N ALA A 147 1.31 15.27 0.68
CA ALA A 147 0.16 16.14 0.92
C ALA A 147 0.49 17.62 0.73
N ASP A 148 1.64 18.09 1.23
CA ASP A 148 2.08 19.47 1.03
C ASP A 148 2.27 19.79 -0.46
N MET A 149 2.84 18.85 -1.21
CA MET A 149 3.00 18.98 -2.67
C MET A 149 1.64 19.07 -3.38
N VAL A 150 0.69 18.20 -3.02
CA VAL A 150 -0.67 18.23 -3.59
C VAL A 150 -1.39 19.53 -3.23
N MET A 151 -1.31 19.99 -1.98
CA MET A 151 -1.91 21.25 -1.54
C MET A 151 -1.32 22.46 -2.29
N LYS A 152 0.00 22.46 -2.51
CA LYS A 152 0.70 23.55 -3.23
C LYS A 152 0.43 23.55 -4.73
N LEU A 153 0.29 22.38 -5.35
CA LEU A 153 0.07 22.24 -6.79
C LEU A 153 -1.41 22.25 -7.19
N GLY A 154 -2.33 22.12 -6.24
CA GLY A 154 -3.77 22.12 -6.51
C GLY A 154 -4.22 20.94 -7.39
N ASN A 155 -5.42 21.05 -7.99
CA ASN A 155 -6.00 20.00 -8.85
C ASN A 155 -5.23 19.75 -10.17
N SER A 156 -4.19 20.53 -10.47
CA SER A 156 -3.33 20.35 -11.65
C SER A 156 -2.12 19.43 -11.40
N PHE A 157 -2.04 18.79 -10.23
CA PHE A 157 -1.08 17.72 -10.01
C PHE A 157 -1.38 16.53 -10.92
N THR A 158 -0.64 16.42 -12.03
CA THR A 158 -0.60 15.20 -12.84
C THR A 158 0.08 14.13 -11.99
N GLY A 159 -0.72 13.22 -11.45
CA GLY A 159 -0.20 12.15 -10.62
C GLY A 159 0.62 11.15 -11.42
N ASP A 160 1.66 10.63 -10.80
CA ASP A 160 2.28 9.39 -11.26
C ASP A 160 1.36 8.20 -10.94
N TYR A 161 1.29 7.24 -11.85
CA TYR A 161 0.69 5.94 -11.56
C TYR A 161 1.57 5.16 -10.59
N LEU A 162 0.99 4.11 -10.00
CA LEU A 162 1.79 3.10 -9.30
C LEU A 162 2.73 2.41 -10.30
N HIS A 163 3.92 2.07 -9.83
CA HIS A 163 4.94 1.35 -10.59
C HIS A 163 4.89 -0.14 -10.26
N THR A 164 5.23 -1.00 -11.20
CA THR A 164 5.40 -2.45 -10.94
C THR A 164 6.83 -2.74 -10.50
N PHE A 165 6.99 -3.64 -9.54
CA PHE A 165 8.29 -4.13 -9.05
C PHE A 165 9.04 -4.98 -10.08
#